data_AF-A0A2N2UWD8-F1
#
_entry.id   AF-A0A2N2UWD8-F1
#
_cell.length_a   1.000
_cell.length_b   1.000
_cell.length_c   1.000
_cell.angle_alpha   90.00
_cell.angle_beta   90.00
_cell.angle_gamma   90.00
#
_symmetry.space_group_name_H-M   'P 1'
#
loop_
_entity.id
_entity.type
_entity.pdbx_description
1 polymer ?
#
loop_
_entity_poly.entity_id
_entity_poly.type
_entity_poly.pdbx_seq_one_letter_code
_entity_poly.pdbx_strand_id
1 'polypeptide(L)'
;MLLLIIATLVTSVRADEAAMTKYRNYTPKQVSDMPEQQRKSVMPMAYIFAAQKGLAVDSELLFSMQLNLLMYPGIHDYKSAVRAFQADLGDPPTGVLTVYQIHQLEYRSGLQNLADVSFPYSFSSSKTDDYGTVEGTVTILDDRIAWPINHNKIKCFKSENTCEVQQVMLVLPDEKSWAQQYQVMIDSTAYYNVTRWANDTIDAEYPSKPDSCRTVSLSLNFKTKEFFFITKNAGGKCEFLGQKIDMLAKPRISQVVEGKKIFDKEFEKIKKMAYGFLASDFRKKVDQAIALSSKK
;
A
#
# COMPACT_ATOMS: atom_id res chain seq x y z
N MET A 1 20.96 -6.76 -5.69
CA MET A 1 19.61 -7.01 -5.17
C MET A 1 19.59 -6.59 -3.71
N LEU A 2 19.47 -5.28 -3.50
CA LEU A 2 19.43 -4.61 -2.20
C LEU A 2 17.96 -4.22 -2.02
N LEU A 3 17.19 -5.07 -1.37
CA LEU A 3 15.76 -4.87 -1.11
C LEU A 3 15.52 -5.44 0.27
N LEU A 4 15.74 -4.62 1.30
CA LEU A 4 15.01 -4.71 2.55
C LEU A 4 15.33 -3.40 3.31
N ILE A 5 14.31 -2.59 3.55
CA ILE A 5 14.35 -1.30 4.26
C ILE A 5 15.13 -0.19 3.52
N ILE A 6 15.18 -0.25 2.19
CA ILE A 6 15.22 1.00 1.43
C ILE A 6 13.81 1.56 1.59
N ALA A 7 13.70 2.81 2.04
CA ALA A 7 12.60 3.63 1.59
C ALA A 7 12.73 3.61 0.08
N THR A 8 12.11 2.62 -0.56
CA THR A 8 11.83 2.71 -1.96
C THR A 8 11.14 4.07 -2.03
N LEU A 9 11.75 4.98 -2.79
CA LEU A 9 10.94 5.59 -3.82
C LEU A 9 10.26 4.41 -4.49
N VAL A 10 9.12 4.00 -3.91
CA VAL A 10 8.12 3.32 -4.67
C VAL A 10 7.98 4.36 -5.77
N THR A 11 8.40 4.01 -6.98
CA THR A 11 7.49 4.26 -8.06
C THR A 11 6.25 3.42 -7.71
N SER A 12 5.52 3.83 -6.65
CA SER A 12 4.08 3.84 -6.66
C SER A 12 3.86 4.41 -8.03
N VAL A 13 3.23 3.62 -8.88
CA VAL A 13 3.02 4.01 -10.27
C VAL A 13 2.04 5.17 -10.22
N ARG A 14 2.60 6.30 -9.78
CA ARG A 14 1.99 7.55 -9.43
C ARG A 14 1.88 8.20 -10.77
N ALA A 15 0.64 8.38 -11.17
CA ALA A 15 0.38 9.18 -12.34
C ALA A 15 1.06 10.55 -12.17
N ASP A 16 1.63 11.05 -13.26
CA ASP A 16 2.11 12.44 -13.35
C ASP A 16 0.96 13.37 -12.95
N GLU A 17 1.09 14.06 -11.82
CA GLU A 17 0.04 14.90 -11.23
C GLU A 17 -0.38 16.03 -12.19
N ALA A 18 0.56 16.54 -12.98
CA ALA A 18 0.27 17.56 -13.98
C ALA A 18 -0.58 16.98 -15.12
N ALA A 19 -0.25 15.77 -15.58
CA ALA A 19 -1.02 15.07 -16.60
C ALA A 19 -2.42 14.66 -16.09
N MET A 20 -2.53 14.14 -14.87
CA MET A 20 -3.82 13.85 -14.24
C MET A 20 -4.72 15.08 -14.17
N THR A 21 -4.17 16.22 -13.74
CA THR A 21 -4.92 17.48 -13.66
C THR A 21 -5.38 17.94 -15.05
N LYS A 22 -4.48 17.89 -16.04
CA LYS A 22 -4.76 18.34 -17.42
C LYS A 22 -5.90 17.55 -18.07
N TYR A 23 -5.92 16.23 -17.91
CA TYR A 23 -6.86 15.35 -18.60
C TYR A 23 -8.09 14.98 -17.76
N ARG A 24 -8.18 15.47 -16.52
CA ARG A 24 -9.23 15.14 -15.54
C ARG A 24 -10.65 15.18 -16.12
N ASN A 25 -10.94 16.21 -16.91
CA ASN A 25 -12.29 16.50 -17.40
C ASN A 25 -12.61 15.87 -18.76
N TYR A 26 -11.70 15.07 -19.33
CA TYR A 26 -11.93 14.42 -20.62
C TYR A 26 -12.96 13.29 -20.46
N THR A 27 -13.87 13.17 -21.42
CA THR A 27 -14.76 12.01 -21.52
C THR A 27 -14.04 10.81 -22.13
N PRO A 28 -14.53 9.57 -21.92
CA PRO A 28 -14.00 8.39 -22.60
C PRO A 28 -13.88 8.56 -24.12
N LYS A 29 -14.88 9.20 -24.74
CA LYS A 29 -14.89 9.47 -26.18
C LYS A 29 -13.79 10.44 -26.59
N GLN A 30 -13.61 11.56 -25.87
CA GLN A 30 -12.53 12.52 -26.13
C GLN A 30 -11.14 11.89 -26.02
N VAL A 31 -10.94 10.96 -25.08
CA VAL A 31 -9.68 10.20 -24.96
C VAL A 31 -9.50 9.21 -26.12
N SER A 32 -10.58 8.56 -26.56
CA SER A 32 -10.53 7.61 -27.68
C SER A 32 -10.24 8.30 -29.01
N ASP A 33 -10.76 9.52 -29.20
CA ASP A 33 -10.57 10.31 -30.40
C ASP A 33 -9.14 10.91 -30.52
N MET A 34 -8.33 10.85 -29.45
CA MET A 34 -6.92 11.23 -29.52
C MET A 34 -6.09 10.20 -30.29
N PRO A 35 -5.10 10.62 -31.10
CA PRO A 35 -4.15 9.71 -31.75
C PRO A 35 -3.46 8.79 -30.74
N GLU A 36 -3.37 7.49 -31.05
CA GLU A 36 -2.89 6.48 -30.10
C GLU A 36 -1.49 6.78 -29.55
N GLN A 37 -0.57 7.20 -30.43
CA GLN A 37 0.80 7.55 -30.04
C GLN A 37 0.86 8.77 -29.11
N GLN A 38 -0.01 9.75 -29.34
CA GLN A 38 -0.13 10.90 -28.45
C GLN A 38 -0.71 10.45 -27.11
N ARG A 39 -1.79 9.67 -27.11
CA ARG A 39 -2.43 9.17 -25.89
C ARG A 39 -1.46 8.39 -25.00
N LYS A 40 -0.70 7.45 -25.57
CA LYS A 40 0.28 6.62 -24.83
C LYS A 40 1.45 7.42 -24.24
N SER A 41 1.80 8.55 -24.83
CA SER A 41 2.95 9.35 -24.40
C SER A 41 2.61 10.42 -23.36
N VAL A 42 1.38 10.98 -23.39
CA VAL A 42 1.03 12.14 -22.55
C VAL A 42 -0.02 11.85 -21.49
N MET A 43 -0.79 10.76 -21.64
CA MET A 43 -1.93 10.49 -20.77
C MET A 43 -1.57 9.49 -19.68
N PRO A 44 -2.01 9.72 -18.42
CA PRO A 44 -1.89 8.72 -17.38
C PRO A 44 -2.58 7.41 -17.76
N MET A 45 -1.92 6.28 -17.50
CA MET A 45 -2.48 4.94 -17.76
C MET A 45 -3.86 4.74 -17.12
N ALA A 46 -4.06 5.29 -15.91
CA ALA A 46 -5.36 5.26 -15.23
C ALA A 46 -6.51 5.81 -16.10
N TYR A 47 -6.28 6.93 -16.81
CA TYR A 47 -7.29 7.56 -17.66
C TYR A 47 -7.46 6.85 -19.00
N ILE A 48 -6.41 6.23 -19.53
CA ILE A 48 -6.51 5.37 -20.70
C ILE A 48 -7.42 4.17 -20.39
N PHE A 49 -7.21 3.51 -19.26
CA PHE A 49 -8.04 2.38 -18.83
C PHE A 49 -9.47 2.81 -18.50
N ALA A 50 -9.66 3.93 -17.81
CA ALA A 50 -10.97 4.49 -17.55
C ALA A 50 -11.74 4.80 -18.84
N ALA A 51 -11.08 5.35 -19.86
CA ALA A 51 -11.68 5.60 -21.16
C ALA A 51 -12.08 4.30 -21.88
N GLN A 52 -11.22 3.28 -21.88
CA GLN A 52 -11.53 1.97 -22.46
C GLN A 52 -12.77 1.35 -21.81
N LYS A 53 -12.84 1.38 -20.48
CA LYS A 53 -13.99 0.88 -19.73
C LYS A 53 -15.25 1.71 -19.99
N GLY A 54 -15.14 3.03 -20.04
CA GLY A 54 -16.28 3.91 -20.34
C GLY A 54 -16.83 3.79 -21.76
N LEU A 55 -16.12 3.11 -22.66
CA LEU A 55 -16.57 2.81 -24.03
C LEU A 55 -16.98 1.35 -24.22
N ALA A 56 -16.81 0.50 -23.21
CA ALA A 56 -17.24 -0.89 -23.27
C ALA A 56 -18.77 -0.97 -23.35
N VAL A 57 -19.28 -2.00 -24.04
CA VAL A 57 -20.72 -2.20 -24.28
C VAL A 57 -21.50 -2.39 -22.98
N ASP A 58 -20.84 -2.97 -21.97
CA ASP A 58 -21.36 -3.27 -20.64
C ASP A 58 -21.04 -2.20 -19.58
N SER A 59 -20.44 -1.07 -20.00
CA SER A 59 -19.96 -0.01 -19.11
C SER A 59 -21.05 0.55 -18.19
N GLU A 60 -22.25 0.82 -18.71
CA GLU A 60 -23.37 1.34 -17.91
C GLU A 60 -23.79 0.36 -16.81
N LEU A 61 -23.86 -0.94 -17.12
CA LEU A 61 -24.18 -1.96 -16.12
C LEU A 61 -23.09 -2.03 -15.04
N LEU A 62 -21.83 -2.07 -15.46
CA LEU A 62 -20.68 -2.08 -14.56
C LEU A 62 -20.69 -0.87 -13.62
N PHE A 63 -20.85 0.34 -14.17
CA PHE A 63 -20.88 1.57 -13.38
C PHE A 63 -22.12 1.66 -12.49
N SER A 64 -23.26 1.15 -12.94
CA SER A 64 -24.47 1.04 -12.12
C SER A 64 -24.27 0.16 -10.90
N MET A 65 -23.58 -0.97 -11.05
CA MET A 65 -23.22 -1.85 -9.94
C MET A 65 -22.25 -1.17 -8.97
N GLN A 66 -21.23 -0.48 -9.48
CA GLN A 66 -20.27 0.26 -8.65
C GLN A 66 -20.93 1.41 -7.88
N LEU A 67 -21.83 2.15 -8.52
CA LEU A 67 -22.64 3.19 -7.88
C LEU A 67 -23.54 2.60 -6.78
N ASN A 68 -24.14 1.44 -7.02
CA ASN A 68 -24.90 0.72 -6.00
C ASN A 68 -24.05 0.28 -4.80
N LEU A 69 -22.82 -0.19 -5.02
CA LEU A 69 -21.89 -0.50 -3.91
C LEU A 69 -21.60 0.73 -3.04
N LEU A 70 -21.63 1.92 -3.65
CA LEU A 70 -21.50 3.20 -2.96
C LEU A 70 -22.84 3.76 -2.45
N MET A 71 -23.91 2.97 -2.45
CA MET A 71 -25.26 3.33 -1.98
C MET A 71 -25.94 4.45 -2.78
N TYR A 72 -25.52 4.69 -4.02
CA TYR A 72 -26.31 5.44 -5.00
C TYR A 72 -27.31 4.49 -5.69
N PRO A 73 -28.45 4.97 -6.21
CA PRO A 73 -29.44 4.12 -6.88
C PRO A 73 -29.03 3.77 -8.33
N GLY A 74 -27.79 3.35 -8.56
CA GLY A 74 -27.20 3.11 -9.89
C GLY A 74 -28.00 2.15 -10.77
N ILE A 75 -28.40 0.98 -10.26
CA ILE A 75 -29.16 -0.02 -11.05
C ILE A 75 -30.58 0.46 -11.39
N HIS A 76 -31.20 1.27 -10.53
CA HIS A 76 -32.58 1.71 -10.71
C HIS A 76 -32.69 3.02 -11.50
N ASP A 77 -31.76 3.95 -11.30
CA ASP A 77 -31.70 5.26 -11.94
C ASP A 77 -30.24 5.69 -12.11
N TYR A 78 -29.59 5.11 -13.12
CA TYR A 78 -28.18 5.35 -13.43
C TYR A 78 -27.87 6.85 -13.62
N LYS A 79 -28.71 7.58 -14.37
CA LYS A 79 -28.45 9.00 -14.68
C LYS A 79 -28.49 9.88 -13.45
N SER A 80 -29.48 9.69 -12.57
CA SER A 80 -29.53 10.44 -11.31
C SER A 80 -28.41 10.03 -10.37
N ALA A 81 -28.05 8.73 -10.32
CA ALA A 81 -26.94 8.24 -9.53
C ALA A 81 -25.59 8.86 -9.97
N VAL A 82 -25.33 8.95 -11.27
CA VAL A 82 -24.13 9.62 -11.81
C VAL A 82 -24.09 11.09 -11.38
N ARG A 83 -25.20 11.82 -11.50
CA ARG A 83 -25.26 13.24 -11.12
C ARG A 83 -25.01 13.44 -9.62
N ALA A 84 -25.61 12.59 -8.78
CA ALA A 84 -25.38 12.62 -7.34
C ALA A 84 -23.91 12.31 -7.00
N PHE A 85 -23.32 11.31 -7.65
CA PHE A 85 -21.91 10.97 -7.48
C PHE A 85 -20.98 12.14 -7.90
N GLN A 86 -21.26 12.78 -9.04
CA GLN A 86 -20.51 13.97 -9.49
C GLN A 86 -20.60 15.11 -8.48
N ALA A 87 -21.79 15.38 -7.93
CA ALA A 87 -21.98 16.39 -6.90
C ALA A 87 -21.19 16.06 -5.62
N ASP A 88 -21.17 14.80 -5.19
CA ASP A 88 -20.39 14.33 -4.04
C ASP A 88 -18.86 14.37 -4.29
N LEU A 89 -18.42 14.38 -5.56
CA LEU A 89 -17.04 14.69 -5.95
C LEU A 89 -16.73 16.19 -5.96
N GLY A 90 -17.73 17.06 -5.83
CA GLY A 90 -17.61 18.51 -5.99
C GLY A 90 -17.58 18.97 -7.45
N ASP A 91 -17.95 18.11 -8.40
CA ASP A 91 -17.97 18.39 -9.83
C ASP A 91 -19.40 18.76 -10.31
N PRO A 92 -19.54 19.46 -11.45
CA PRO A 92 -20.86 19.73 -12.04
C PRO A 92 -21.61 18.42 -12.37
N PRO A 93 -22.91 18.31 -12.02
CA PRO A 93 -23.70 17.09 -12.22
C PRO A 93 -24.20 16.95 -13.67
N THR A 94 -23.29 16.76 -14.62
CA THR A 94 -23.58 16.67 -16.06
C THR A 94 -24.35 15.40 -16.45
N GLY A 95 -24.22 14.32 -15.66
CA GLY A 95 -24.72 12.98 -16.02
C GLY A 95 -23.84 12.22 -17.00
N VAL A 96 -22.67 12.76 -17.38
CA VAL A 96 -21.68 12.10 -18.24
C VAL A 96 -20.37 11.99 -17.47
N LEU A 97 -19.93 10.76 -17.20
CA LEU A 97 -18.70 10.51 -16.45
C LEU A 97 -17.46 10.89 -17.28
N THR A 98 -16.55 11.62 -16.66
CA THR A 98 -15.19 11.84 -17.18
C THR A 98 -14.28 10.67 -16.82
N VAL A 99 -13.09 10.59 -17.43
CA VAL A 99 -12.09 9.55 -17.10
C VAL A 99 -11.64 9.62 -15.64
N TYR A 100 -11.57 10.82 -15.06
CA TYR A 100 -11.34 10.99 -13.62
C TYR A 100 -12.48 10.45 -12.78
N GLN A 101 -13.73 10.73 -13.16
CA GLN A 101 -14.90 10.29 -12.40
C GLN A 101 -15.07 8.77 -12.47
N ILE A 102 -14.77 8.15 -13.61
CA ILE A 102 -14.71 6.67 -13.73
C ILE A 102 -13.61 6.11 -12.82
N HIS A 103 -12.40 6.67 -12.87
CA HIS A 103 -11.30 6.27 -12.00
C HIS A 103 -11.66 6.38 -10.51
N GLN A 104 -12.31 7.47 -10.11
CA GLN A 104 -12.80 7.66 -8.75
C GLN A 104 -13.90 6.67 -8.38
N LEU A 105 -14.82 6.37 -9.29
CA LEU A 105 -15.89 5.40 -9.06
C LEU A 105 -15.29 4.01 -8.79
N GLU A 106 -14.30 3.61 -9.58
CA GLU A 106 -13.58 2.34 -9.41
C GLU A 106 -12.80 2.29 -8.11
N TYR A 107 -12.02 3.32 -7.80
CA TYR A 107 -11.25 3.39 -6.56
C TYR A 107 -12.17 3.28 -5.32
N ARG A 108 -13.22 4.11 -5.29
CA ARG A 108 -14.13 4.21 -4.15
C ARG A 108 -14.97 2.96 -3.96
N SER A 109 -15.51 2.39 -5.05
CA SER A 109 -16.27 1.13 -5.00
C SER A 109 -15.36 -0.06 -4.67
N GLY A 110 -14.13 -0.07 -5.20
CA GLY A 110 -13.09 -1.03 -4.86
C GLY A 110 -12.84 -1.05 -3.35
N LEU A 111 -12.65 0.12 -2.73
CA LEU A 111 -12.43 0.22 -1.28
C LEU A 111 -13.55 -0.33 -0.41
N GLN A 112 -14.81 -0.39 -0.89
CA GLN A 112 -15.89 -1.03 -0.13
C GLN A 112 -15.63 -2.53 0.08
N ASN A 113 -14.99 -3.19 -0.88
CA ASN A 113 -14.67 -4.62 -0.83
C ASN A 113 -13.36 -4.92 -0.10
N LEU A 114 -12.62 -3.89 0.31
CA LEU A 114 -11.26 -4.00 0.85
C LEU A 114 -11.21 -3.74 2.36
N ALA A 115 -12.34 -3.78 3.04
CA ALA A 115 -12.45 -3.45 4.46
C ALA A 115 -11.66 -4.38 5.40
N ASP A 116 -11.32 -5.60 4.98
CA ASP A 116 -10.48 -6.53 5.75
C ASP A 116 -9.78 -7.53 4.81
N VAL A 117 -8.53 -7.89 5.15
CA VAL A 117 -7.77 -8.95 4.48
C VAL A 117 -7.09 -9.79 5.55
N SER A 118 -7.30 -11.11 5.46
CA SER A 118 -6.52 -12.05 6.26
C SER A 118 -5.06 -12.00 5.83
N PHE A 119 -4.21 -11.43 6.69
CA PHE A 119 -2.77 -11.31 6.48
C PHE A 119 -2.05 -11.77 7.76
N PRO A 120 -0.89 -12.45 7.67
CA PRO A 120 -0.19 -12.94 8.85
C PRO A 120 0.23 -11.79 9.78
N TYR A 121 -0.20 -11.85 11.04
CA TYR A 121 0.14 -10.89 12.09
C TYR A 121 0.72 -11.56 13.34
N SER A 122 1.02 -12.86 13.28
CA SER A 122 1.56 -13.59 14.42
C SER A 122 2.89 -13.00 14.88
N PHE A 123 3.14 -13.07 16.18
CA PHE A 123 4.42 -12.73 16.77
C PHE A 123 4.88 -13.92 17.61
N SER A 124 6.00 -14.51 17.22
CA SER A 124 6.59 -15.61 17.96
C SER A 124 8.10 -15.59 17.82
N SER A 125 8.78 -16.12 18.83
CA SER A 125 10.23 -16.20 18.84
C SER A 125 10.66 -17.40 19.65
N SER A 126 11.65 -18.14 19.16
CA SER A 126 12.30 -19.20 19.92
C SER A 126 13.77 -19.32 19.54
N LYS A 127 14.58 -19.77 20.49
CA LYS A 127 16.00 -20.02 20.29
C LYS A 127 16.39 -21.31 21.00
N THR A 128 17.22 -22.09 20.33
CA THR A 128 17.93 -23.26 20.86
C THR A 128 19.44 -23.00 20.75
N ASP A 129 20.24 -24.03 21.01
CA ASP A 129 21.69 -23.94 20.88
C ASP A 129 22.16 -23.77 19.43
N ASP A 130 21.38 -24.25 18.45
CA ASP A 130 21.76 -24.30 17.03
C ASP A 130 20.79 -23.59 16.09
N TYR A 131 19.61 -23.20 16.57
CA TYR A 131 18.56 -22.58 15.77
C TYR A 131 17.92 -21.38 16.48
N GLY A 132 17.58 -20.34 15.73
CA GLY A 132 16.79 -19.20 16.21
C GLY A 132 15.71 -18.83 15.21
N THR A 133 14.51 -18.50 15.68
CA THR A 133 13.43 -18.00 14.82
C THR A 133 12.74 -16.82 15.47
N VAL A 134 12.41 -15.82 14.65
CA VAL A 134 11.61 -14.65 15.02
C VAL A 134 10.63 -14.40 13.91
N GLU A 135 9.36 -14.18 14.23
CA GLU A 135 8.36 -13.71 13.27
C GLU A 135 7.54 -12.57 13.87
N GLY A 136 7.10 -11.65 13.01
CA GLY A 136 6.31 -10.51 13.43
C GLY A 136 6.26 -9.40 12.39
N THR A 137 5.68 -8.27 12.76
CA THR A 137 5.58 -7.09 11.91
C THR A 137 6.77 -6.17 12.15
N VAL A 138 7.39 -5.68 11.08
CA VAL A 138 8.48 -4.70 11.18
C VAL A 138 7.89 -3.30 11.22
N THR A 139 8.33 -2.52 12.20
CA THR A 139 8.07 -1.08 12.32
C THR A 139 9.39 -0.32 12.34
N ILE A 140 9.39 0.98 12.03
CA ILE A 140 10.58 1.82 12.12
C ILE A 140 10.42 2.75 13.31
N LEU A 141 11.40 2.77 14.20
CA LEU A 141 11.39 3.69 15.35
C LEU A 141 11.57 5.13 14.84
N ASP A 142 10.74 6.04 15.36
CA ASP A 142 10.69 7.46 14.99
C ASP A 142 10.41 7.75 13.50
N ASP A 143 9.94 6.79 12.72
CA ASP A 143 9.69 6.97 11.28
C ASP A 143 8.48 6.17 10.81
N ARG A 144 8.00 6.43 9.59
CA ARG A 144 6.91 5.67 8.96
C ARG A 144 7.48 4.63 8.00
N ILE A 145 7.04 3.39 8.18
CA ILE A 145 7.28 2.35 7.18
C ILE A 145 6.34 2.55 5.98
N ALA A 146 6.85 2.32 4.76
CA ALA A 146 6.08 2.47 3.53
C ALA A 146 4.90 1.48 3.45
N TRP A 147 5.09 0.26 3.97
CA TRP A 147 4.08 -0.79 4.00
C TRP A 147 3.78 -1.20 5.45
N PRO A 148 2.80 -0.55 6.09
CA PRO A 148 2.48 -0.80 7.49
C PRO A 148 1.90 -2.20 7.73
N ILE A 149 1.28 -2.81 6.71
CA ILE A 149 0.87 -4.20 6.72
C ILE A 149 2.01 -5.05 6.15
N ASN A 150 2.80 -5.63 7.04
CA ASN A 150 3.91 -6.51 6.68
C ASN A 150 4.13 -7.60 7.73
N HIS A 151 4.77 -8.68 7.31
CA HIS A 151 5.16 -9.78 8.17
C HIS A 151 6.55 -10.27 7.75
N ASN A 152 7.41 -10.43 8.73
CA ASN A 152 8.77 -10.89 8.58
C ASN A 152 8.96 -12.20 9.31
N LYS A 153 9.74 -13.10 8.71
CA LYS A 153 10.21 -14.32 9.33
C LYS A 153 11.72 -14.39 9.21
N ILE A 154 12.38 -14.47 10.36
CA ILE A 154 13.83 -14.56 10.49
C ILE A 154 14.13 -15.96 11.01
N LYS A 155 14.99 -16.69 10.32
CA LYS A 155 15.51 -18.00 10.76
C LYS A 155 17.02 -17.95 10.77
N CYS A 156 17.64 -18.33 11.87
CA CYS A 156 19.08 -18.35 12.02
C CYS A 156 19.57 -19.76 12.31
N PHE A 157 20.65 -20.16 11.64
CA PHE A 157 21.27 -21.47 11.74
C PHE A 157 22.73 -21.30 12.15
N LYS A 158 23.11 -21.85 13.30
CA LYS A 158 24.48 -21.73 13.83
C LYS A 158 25.48 -22.50 12.99
N SER A 159 25.14 -23.72 12.56
CA SER A 159 26.01 -24.58 11.75
C SER A 159 26.41 -23.94 10.42
N GLU A 160 25.53 -23.12 9.86
CA GLU A 160 25.71 -22.44 8.58
C GLU A 160 26.20 -21.00 8.74
N ASN A 161 26.32 -20.50 9.98
CA ASN A 161 26.60 -19.10 10.30
C ASN A 161 25.73 -18.11 9.50
N THR A 162 24.44 -18.43 9.32
CA THR A 162 23.54 -17.64 8.47
C THR A 162 22.22 -17.33 9.17
N CYS A 163 21.64 -16.18 8.83
CA CYS A 163 20.25 -15.84 9.10
C CYS A 163 19.52 -15.54 7.79
N GLU A 164 18.43 -16.25 7.55
CA GLU A 164 17.48 -16.04 6.46
C GLU A 164 16.38 -15.08 6.92
N VAL A 165 16.11 -14.04 6.13
CA VAL A 165 15.02 -13.10 6.37
C VAL A 165 14.08 -13.16 5.18
N GLN A 166 12.81 -13.49 5.46
CA GLN A 166 11.73 -13.49 4.49
C GLN A 166 10.73 -12.40 4.88
N GLN A 167 10.29 -11.61 3.90
CA GLN A 167 9.33 -10.54 4.13
C GLN A 167 8.18 -10.65 3.15
N VAL A 168 6.96 -10.52 3.67
CA VAL A 168 5.75 -10.32 2.89
C VAL A 168 5.11 -9.01 3.29
N MET A 169 4.62 -8.25 2.30
CA MET A 169 4.04 -6.92 2.46
C MET A 169 2.73 -6.84 1.70
N LEU A 170 1.76 -6.13 2.26
CA LEU A 170 0.53 -5.78 1.57
C LEU A 170 0.61 -4.34 1.10
N VAL A 171 0.61 -4.14 -0.22
CA VAL A 171 0.46 -2.83 -0.83
C VAL A 171 -1.03 -2.49 -0.82
N LEU A 172 -1.37 -1.42 -0.12
CA LEU A 172 -2.72 -0.89 -0.06
C LEU A 172 -3.03 -0.13 -1.37
N PRO A 173 -4.27 -0.15 -1.86
CA PRO A 173 -4.66 0.68 -2.99
C PRO A 173 -4.41 2.17 -2.71
N ASP A 174 -3.86 2.85 -3.70
CA ASP A 174 -3.61 4.29 -3.67
C ASP A 174 -4.53 4.95 -4.70
N GLU A 175 -5.20 6.04 -4.32
CA GLU A 175 -6.03 6.85 -5.21
C GLU A 175 -5.27 7.30 -6.46
N LYS A 176 -3.96 7.51 -6.33
CA LYS A 176 -3.07 7.95 -7.43
C LYS A 176 -2.49 6.80 -8.26
N SER A 177 -2.70 5.56 -7.83
CA SER A 177 -2.30 4.35 -8.56
C SER A 177 -3.32 4.01 -9.64
N TRP A 178 -2.91 3.37 -10.73
CA TRP A 178 -3.86 2.77 -11.69
C TRP A 178 -4.29 1.34 -11.27
N ALA A 179 -3.60 0.74 -10.30
CA ALA A 179 -3.97 -0.54 -9.70
C ALA A 179 -4.76 -0.29 -8.41
N GLN A 180 -6.05 -0.64 -8.43
CA GLN A 180 -7.02 -0.40 -7.36
C GLN A 180 -7.36 -1.67 -6.58
N GLN A 181 -6.33 -2.45 -6.25
CA GLN A 181 -6.44 -3.72 -5.54
C GLN A 181 -5.30 -3.88 -4.56
N TYR A 182 -5.48 -4.73 -3.55
CA TYR A 182 -4.36 -5.18 -2.74
C TYR A 182 -3.35 -5.92 -3.61
N GLN A 183 -2.07 -5.64 -3.39
CA GLN A 183 -0.99 -6.41 -3.99
C GLN A 183 -0.15 -7.01 -2.88
N VAL A 184 0.02 -8.33 -2.91
CA VAL A 184 0.95 -9.01 -2.02
C VAL A 184 2.32 -8.98 -2.68
N MET A 185 3.28 -8.34 -2.01
CA MET A 185 4.68 -8.35 -2.39
C MET A 185 5.43 -9.31 -1.48
N ILE A 186 6.19 -10.23 -2.07
CA ILE A 186 7.07 -11.15 -1.36
C ILE A 186 8.49 -10.83 -1.79
N ASP A 187 9.34 -10.44 -0.84
CA ASP A 187 10.75 -10.22 -1.13
C ASP A 187 11.47 -11.57 -1.21
N SER A 188 12.50 -11.62 -2.05
CA SER A 188 13.44 -12.74 -2.06
C SER A 188 14.09 -12.91 -0.69
N THR A 189 14.31 -14.16 -0.25
CA THR A 189 15.03 -14.43 1.00
C THR A 189 16.36 -13.69 1.02
N ALA A 190 16.55 -12.85 2.05
CA ALA A 190 17.80 -12.16 2.32
C ALA A 190 18.65 -12.99 3.28
N TYR A 191 19.94 -13.10 3.01
CA TYR A 191 20.89 -13.87 3.82
C TYR A 191 21.84 -12.92 4.55
N TYR A 192 21.98 -13.12 5.85
CA TYR A 192 22.85 -12.37 6.75
C TYR A 192 23.87 -13.31 7.37
N ASN A 193 25.13 -12.89 7.50
CA ASN A 193 26.16 -13.69 8.14
C ASN A 193 26.08 -13.49 9.66
N VAL A 194 25.99 -14.58 10.41
CA VAL A 194 26.04 -14.54 11.88
C VAL A 194 27.42 -14.07 12.31
N THR A 195 27.47 -13.00 13.10
CA THR A 195 28.71 -12.46 13.68
C THR A 195 28.85 -12.82 15.15
N ARG A 196 27.73 -13.11 15.84
CA ARG A 196 27.72 -13.55 17.23
C ARG A 196 26.54 -14.47 17.52
N TRP A 197 26.82 -15.58 18.22
CA TRP A 197 25.82 -16.49 18.77
C TRP A 197 26.06 -16.68 20.27
N ALA A 198 25.22 -16.07 21.11
CA ALA A 198 25.28 -16.21 22.57
C ALA A 198 24.02 -16.94 23.10
N ASN A 199 23.91 -17.10 24.42
CA ASN A 199 22.79 -17.83 25.04
C ASN A 199 21.44 -17.25 24.64
N ASP A 200 21.26 -15.94 24.81
CA ASP A 200 19.99 -15.25 24.57
C ASP A 200 20.04 -14.31 23.36
N THR A 201 21.18 -14.20 22.67
CA THR A 201 21.35 -13.23 21.58
C THR A 201 21.94 -13.84 20.32
N ILE A 202 21.48 -13.36 19.18
CA ILE A 202 22.07 -13.61 17.86
C ILE A 202 22.26 -12.26 17.19
N ASP A 203 23.49 -11.95 16.78
CA ASP A 203 23.80 -10.79 15.95
C ASP A 203 24.28 -11.27 14.57
N ALA A 204 23.81 -10.60 13.52
CA ALA A 204 24.17 -10.93 12.16
C ALA A 204 24.30 -9.67 11.31
N GLU A 205 25.08 -9.72 10.23
CA GLU A 205 25.28 -8.59 9.33
C GLU A 205 25.02 -8.99 7.88
N TYR A 206 24.38 -8.10 7.13
CA TYR A 206 24.20 -8.31 5.71
C TYR A 206 25.58 -8.27 5.03
N PRO A 207 25.92 -9.22 4.14
CA PRO A 207 27.21 -9.23 3.46
C PRO A 207 27.43 -7.90 2.73
N SER A 208 28.34 -7.08 3.26
CA SER A 208 28.60 -5.75 2.72
C SER A 208 29.24 -5.88 1.34
N LYS A 209 28.73 -5.14 0.35
CA LYS A 209 29.38 -4.98 -0.95
C LYS A 209 30.22 -3.69 -0.93
N PRO A 210 31.35 -3.63 -1.66
CA PRO A 210 32.23 -2.46 -1.66
C PRO A 210 31.51 -1.14 -1.99
N ASP A 211 30.46 -1.20 -2.81
CA ASP A 211 29.69 -0.04 -3.26
C ASP A 211 28.30 0.09 -2.61
N SER A 212 28.06 -0.63 -1.51
CA SER A 212 26.78 -0.53 -0.80
C SER A 212 26.60 0.88 -0.22
N CYS A 213 25.52 1.57 -0.61
CA CYS A 213 25.10 2.84 0.00
C CYS A 213 24.80 2.69 1.51
N ARG A 214 24.14 1.59 1.87
CA ARG A 214 23.73 1.27 3.24
C ARG A 214 24.04 -0.19 3.54
N THR A 215 24.24 -0.49 4.81
CA THR A 215 24.31 -1.86 5.33
C THR A 215 23.29 -2.04 6.46
N VAL A 216 22.87 -3.28 6.66
CA VAL A 216 21.87 -3.66 7.66
C VAL A 216 22.47 -4.74 8.55
N SER A 217 22.33 -4.57 9.86
CA SER A 217 22.65 -5.61 10.84
C SER A 217 21.38 -6.03 11.59
N LEU A 218 21.34 -7.29 12.00
CA LEU A 218 20.32 -7.87 12.86
C LEU A 218 20.87 -7.95 14.28
N SER A 219 20.04 -7.60 15.26
CA SER A 219 20.29 -7.91 16.67
C SER A 219 19.04 -8.52 17.26
N LEU A 220 19.12 -9.78 17.67
CA LEU A 220 18.00 -10.58 18.13
C LEU A 220 18.22 -10.95 19.59
N ASN A 221 17.47 -10.36 20.51
CA ASN A 221 17.52 -10.66 21.93
C ASN A 221 16.27 -11.43 22.37
N PHE A 222 16.43 -12.72 22.60
CA PHE A 222 15.35 -13.64 22.95
C PHE A 222 14.92 -13.53 24.42
N LYS A 223 15.78 -13.00 25.29
CA LYS A 223 15.45 -12.75 26.69
C LYS A 223 14.54 -11.54 26.86
N THR A 224 14.83 -10.43 26.18
CA THR A 224 14.01 -9.21 26.24
C THR A 224 12.91 -9.17 25.18
N LYS A 225 12.94 -10.10 24.21
CA LYS A 225 12.07 -10.12 23.02
C LYS A 225 12.21 -8.85 22.17
N GLU A 226 13.43 -8.33 22.10
CA GLU A 226 13.77 -7.17 21.30
C GLU A 226 14.55 -7.62 20.07
N PHE A 227 13.97 -7.40 18.89
CA PHE A 227 14.50 -7.86 17.62
C PHE A 227 14.61 -6.68 16.67
N PHE A 228 15.83 -6.31 16.31
CA PHE A 228 16.10 -5.09 15.57
C PHE A 228 16.79 -5.36 14.23
N PHE A 229 16.41 -4.57 13.23
CA PHE A 229 17.20 -4.30 12.04
C PHE A 229 17.81 -2.91 12.20
N ILE A 230 19.12 -2.80 12.11
CA ILE A 230 19.84 -1.53 12.24
C ILE A 230 20.47 -1.20 10.90
N THR A 231 19.95 -0.17 10.25
CA THR A 231 20.44 0.31 8.95
C THR A 231 21.36 1.51 9.15
N LYS A 232 22.58 1.42 8.65
CA LYS A 232 23.61 2.48 8.69
C LYS A 232 24.12 2.79 7.30
N ASN A 233 24.65 4.00 7.10
CA ASN A 233 25.36 4.35 5.86
C ASN A 233 26.64 3.50 5.74
N ALA A 234 26.97 3.05 4.53
CA ALA A 234 28.11 2.17 4.26
C ALA A 234 29.15 2.81 3.31
N GLY A 235 29.06 4.12 3.07
CA GLY A 235 30.08 4.89 2.33
C GLY A 235 30.01 4.79 0.80
N GLY A 236 29.24 3.84 0.25
CA GLY A 236 29.01 3.71 -1.19
C GLY A 236 28.09 4.79 -1.77
N LYS A 237 27.98 4.84 -3.10
CA LYS A 237 27.11 5.79 -3.80
C LYS A 237 25.63 5.45 -3.56
N CYS A 238 24.89 6.41 -3.03
CA CYS A 238 23.45 6.29 -2.83
C CYS A 238 22.69 6.71 -4.09
N GLU A 239 22.58 5.79 -5.04
CA GLU A 239 21.82 5.96 -6.27
C GLU A 239 20.91 4.74 -6.48
N PHE A 240 19.67 4.97 -6.89
CA PHE A 240 18.70 3.94 -7.23
C PHE A 240 18.00 4.34 -8.52
N LEU A 241 18.06 3.47 -9.53
CA LEU A 241 17.52 3.73 -10.87
C LEU A 241 17.97 5.09 -11.46
N GLY A 242 19.23 5.46 -11.23
CA GLY A 242 19.82 6.72 -11.70
C GLY A 242 19.43 7.97 -10.89
N GLN A 243 18.58 7.82 -9.87
CA GLN A 243 18.23 8.92 -8.95
C GLN A 243 19.07 8.83 -7.69
N LYS A 244 19.64 9.96 -7.28
CA LYS A 244 20.39 10.07 -6.03
C LYS A 244 19.42 9.97 -4.85
N ILE A 245 19.73 9.12 -3.90
CA ILE A 245 19.01 9.00 -2.62
C ILE A 245 19.87 9.63 -1.53
N ASP A 246 19.25 10.35 -0.61
CA ASP A 246 19.94 10.93 0.52
C ASP A 246 20.51 9.88 1.47
N MET A 247 21.68 10.20 2.01
CA MET A 247 22.27 9.46 3.12
C MET A 247 21.38 9.57 4.35
N LEU A 248 21.39 8.54 5.21
CA LEU A 248 20.66 8.61 6.46
C LEU A 248 21.31 9.64 7.38
N ALA A 249 20.52 10.55 7.96
CA ALA A 249 21.01 11.51 8.94
C ALA A 249 21.47 10.84 10.26
N LYS A 250 20.82 9.73 10.62
CA LYS A 250 21.15 8.86 11.77
C LYS A 250 20.86 7.39 11.40
N PRO A 251 21.47 6.40 12.09
CA PRO A 251 21.08 5.01 11.91
C PRO A 251 19.57 4.85 12.08
N ARG A 252 18.96 4.08 11.18
CA ARG A 252 17.54 3.77 11.22
C ARG A 252 17.36 2.43 11.90
N ILE A 253 16.55 2.40 12.95
CA ILE A 253 16.27 1.20 13.73
C ILE A 253 14.86 0.74 13.40
N SER A 254 14.73 -0.46 12.87
CA SER A 254 13.45 -1.13 12.71
C SER A 254 13.31 -2.24 13.74
N GLN A 255 12.12 -2.43 14.28
CA GLN A 255 11.83 -3.43 15.31
C GLN A 255 10.77 -4.41 14.83
N VAL A 256 10.97 -5.71 15.11
CA VAL A 256 9.93 -6.73 14.95
C VAL A 256 9.03 -6.72 16.18
N VAL A 257 7.73 -6.52 15.96
CA VAL A 257 6.71 -6.35 17.00
C VAL A 257 5.46 -7.16 16.68
N GLU A 258 4.52 -7.22 17.63
CA GLU A 258 3.19 -7.77 17.40
C GLU A 258 2.37 -6.93 16.42
N GLY A 259 1.94 -7.54 15.32
CA GLY A 259 1.31 -6.85 14.20
C GLY A 259 -0.15 -6.48 14.37
N LYS A 260 -0.90 -7.21 15.22
CA LYS A 260 -2.37 -7.15 15.24
C LYS A 260 -2.91 -5.72 15.41
N LYS A 261 -2.42 -4.99 16.41
CA LYS A 261 -2.86 -3.60 16.68
C LYS A 261 -2.54 -2.63 15.55
N ILE A 262 -1.42 -2.85 14.85
CA ILE A 262 -1.01 -2.03 13.70
C ILE A 262 -1.98 -2.29 12.56
N PHE A 263 -2.27 -3.56 12.29
CA PHE A 263 -3.15 -3.96 11.19
C PHE A 263 -4.58 -3.47 11.44
N ASP A 264 -5.12 -3.72 12.64
CA ASP A 264 -6.43 -3.22 13.06
C ASP A 264 -6.52 -1.70 12.82
N LYS A 265 -5.50 -0.94 13.23
CA LYS A 265 -5.47 0.52 13.05
C LYS A 265 -5.48 0.94 11.58
N GLU A 266 -4.72 0.28 10.71
CA GLU A 266 -4.70 0.62 9.29
C GLU A 266 -6.02 0.23 8.60
N PHE A 267 -6.57 -0.95 8.89
CA PHE A 267 -7.87 -1.36 8.34
C PHE A 267 -9.02 -0.50 8.86
N GLU A 268 -8.98 -0.03 10.11
CA GLU A 268 -9.97 0.93 10.62
C GLU A 268 -9.90 2.28 9.90
N LYS A 269 -8.72 2.74 9.47
CA LYS A 269 -8.63 3.93 8.60
C LYS A 269 -9.27 3.67 7.24
N ILE A 270 -9.02 2.50 6.64
CA ILE A 270 -9.61 2.11 5.36
C ILE A 270 -11.12 2.03 5.47
N LYS A 271 -11.67 1.40 6.52
CA LYS A 271 -13.11 1.35 6.80
C LYS A 271 -13.72 2.74 6.94
N LYS A 272 -13.08 3.65 7.68
CA LYS A 272 -13.53 5.04 7.81
C LYS A 272 -13.52 5.78 6.48
N MET A 273 -12.48 5.58 5.68
CA MET A 273 -12.38 6.17 4.34
C MET A 273 -13.45 5.62 3.39
N ALA A 274 -13.63 4.30 3.37
CA ALA A 274 -14.66 3.62 2.59
C ALA A 274 -16.06 4.11 2.97
N TYR A 275 -16.36 4.20 4.27
CA TYR A 275 -17.60 4.83 4.73
C TYR A 275 -17.74 6.24 4.18
N GLY A 276 -16.68 7.05 4.24
CA GLY A 276 -16.63 8.40 3.69
C GLY A 276 -16.89 8.53 2.19
N PHE A 277 -16.85 7.43 1.42
CA PHE A 277 -17.13 7.39 -0.01
C PHE A 277 -18.54 6.96 -0.37
N LEU A 278 -19.32 6.47 0.60
CA LEU A 278 -20.74 6.21 0.38
C LEU A 278 -21.49 7.51 0.05
N ALA A 279 -22.58 7.38 -0.70
CA ALA A 279 -23.46 8.48 -1.08
C ALA A 279 -23.78 9.35 0.15
N SER A 280 -23.61 10.67 0.00
CA SER A 280 -23.77 11.62 1.10
C SER A 280 -25.16 11.55 1.74
N ASP A 281 -26.22 11.35 0.94
CA ASP A 281 -27.58 11.18 1.44
C ASP A 281 -27.78 9.87 2.22
N PHE A 282 -27.08 8.80 1.86
CA PHE A 282 -27.08 7.57 2.64
C PHE A 282 -26.38 7.79 3.99
N ARG A 283 -25.18 8.40 3.99
CA ARG A 283 -24.43 8.68 5.22
C ARG A 283 -25.22 9.53 6.21
N LYS A 284 -25.85 10.62 5.73
CA LYS A 284 -26.72 11.47 6.56
C LYS A 284 -27.80 10.67 7.29
N LYS A 285 -28.43 9.71 6.60
CA LYS A 285 -29.47 8.84 7.21
C LYS A 285 -28.89 7.91 8.27
N VAL A 286 -27.72 7.33 8.01
CA VAL A 286 -27.00 6.49 8.99
C VAL A 286 -26.62 7.29 10.23
N ASP A 287 -26.04 8.47 10.05
CA ASP A 287 -25.62 9.34 11.15
C ASP A 287 -26.83 9.78 12.01
N GLN A 288 -27.94 10.12 11.36
CA GLN A 288 -29.21 10.42 12.05
C GLN A 288 -29.71 9.22 12.88
N ALA A 289 -29.65 8.00 12.32
CA ALA A 289 -30.06 6.80 13.03
C ALA A 289 -29.19 6.51 14.26
N ILE A 290 -27.86 6.68 14.14
CA ILE A 290 -26.90 6.50 15.26
C ILE A 290 -27.15 7.56 16.35
N ALA A 291 -27.39 8.81 15.97
CA ALA A 291 -27.69 9.89 16.91
C ALA A 291 -29.00 9.66 17.68
N LEU A 292 -29.97 8.95 17.09
CA LEU A 292 -31.23 8.59 17.74
C LEU A 292 -31.08 7.38 18.67
N SER A 293 -30.24 6.40 18.31
CA SER A 293 -30.04 5.19 19.13
C SER A 293 -29.18 5.45 20.36
N SER A 294 -28.22 6.38 20.29
CA SER A 294 -27.35 6.77 21.42
C SER A 294 -28.03 7.63 22.50
N LYS A 295 -29.27 8.07 22.27
CA LYS A 295 -30.09 8.82 23.24
C LYS A 295 -31.04 7.93 24.06
N LYS A 296 -31.04 6.63 23.79
CA LYS A 296 -31.80 5.61 24.54
C LYS A 296 -30.85 4.86 25.46
#